data_AF-A0A1V9ZWD3-F1
#
_entry.id   AF-A0A1V9ZWD3-F1
#
_cell.length_a   1.000
_cell.length_b   1.000
_cell.length_c   1.000
_cell.angle_alpha   90.00
_cell.angle_beta   90.00
_cell.angle_gamma   90.00
#
_symmetry.space_group_name_H-M   'P 1'
#
loop_
_entity.id
_entity.type
_entity.pdbx_description
1 polymer ?
#
loop_
_entity_poly.entity_id
_entity_poly.type
_entity_poly.pdbx_seq_one_letter_code
_entity_poly.pdbx_strand_id
1 'polypeptide(L)'
;MGPRANMKRYGYEDIEAGDGQDVPIKELGVLIKPYFWPKNSWMLRFRAMISVSLVGASRAFRVMAPLYLKRATDELVATHALPTQAISIYVGFLFLSNGSKQMQTFLYLRVMQNAYKEVSYKVFSHLHEMSMHFHLTKKTGKVMRCLDRGIDSTDSVVNVLFFRLIPTILEVIAVSMIFLFAFRDQMLSLVCGVSVIIYIIATILGTQVRLRYKKASNKHDNDANDKAVDSLTNFETVKYFCSEEYEVTRYLSSIDQFQSSAFLTRGLTNTINVTQQFIQSVCLLLCLFIAGSRISTGALTIGDFVAVGSYINQIFKPLDSLGAIYNTIMQSIVDMSNLVEILLVEPDIQDMPGAKALQLAPNQSTVVFDHVGFCYPGQPFSNSLKNINFTIPQGQTMAVVGTTGAGKSTLSRLLFRFYDVTAGSIRIDDQDIAKITQKSLRQSIGI
;
A
#
# COMPACT_ATOMS: atom_id res chain seq x y z
N MET A 1 36.22 -12.76 15.60
CA MET A 1 34.84 -12.44 15.16
C MET A 1 34.93 -11.50 13.97
N GLY A 2 34.42 -11.89 12.80
CA GLY A 2 34.63 -11.16 11.55
C GLY A 2 33.87 -9.82 11.48
N PRO A 3 34.19 -8.96 10.50
CA PRO A 3 33.60 -7.62 10.34
C PRO A 3 32.05 -7.60 10.30
N ARG A 4 31.43 -8.70 9.87
CA ARG A 4 29.96 -8.87 9.84
C ARG A 4 29.30 -8.95 11.22
N ALA A 5 30.04 -9.26 12.29
CA ALA A 5 29.47 -9.42 13.63
C ALA A 5 29.14 -8.07 14.31
N ASN A 6 29.77 -6.97 13.90
CA ASN A 6 29.50 -5.63 14.42
C ASN A 6 28.46 -4.85 13.59
N MET A 7 28.11 -5.31 12.38
CA MET A 7 27.11 -4.69 11.51
C MET A 7 25.67 -4.94 11.99
N LYS A 8 25.40 -6.07 12.66
CA LYS A 8 24.08 -6.38 13.25
C LYS A 8 23.62 -5.42 14.35
N ARG A 9 24.50 -4.58 14.90
CA ARG A 9 24.17 -3.71 16.03
C ARG A 9 23.29 -2.51 15.66
N TYR A 10 23.16 -2.19 14.37
CA TYR A 10 22.49 -0.97 13.90
C TYR A 10 21.32 -1.23 12.92
N GLY A 11 20.92 -2.48 12.65
CA GLY A 11 19.65 -2.79 11.98
C GLY A 11 19.44 -2.32 10.53
N TYR A 12 20.41 -1.64 9.90
CA TYR A 12 20.20 -1.01 8.59
C TYR A 12 20.52 -1.90 7.36
N GLU A 13 21.22 -3.03 7.51
CA GLU A 13 21.55 -3.91 6.37
C GLU A 13 20.35 -4.76 5.89
N ASP A 14 19.44 -5.13 6.80
CA ASP A 14 18.36 -6.08 6.49
C ASP A 14 17.10 -5.43 5.86
N ILE A 15 17.00 -4.09 5.91
CA ILE A 15 15.94 -3.35 5.21
C ILE A 15 16.34 -3.18 3.75
N GLU A 16 16.40 -4.29 3.02
CA GLU A 16 16.24 -4.26 1.57
C GLU A 16 14.78 -3.94 1.31
N ALA A 17 14.49 -2.69 0.91
CA ALA A 17 13.17 -2.34 0.40
C ALA A 17 12.79 -3.31 -0.74
N GLY A 18 12.02 -4.35 -0.44
CA GLY A 18 11.70 -5.42 -1.37
C GLY A 18 11.86 -6.86 -0.88
N ASP A 19 12.54 -7.15 0.24
CA ASP A 19 12.54 -8.51 0.82
C ASP A 19 11.57 -8.52 1.99
N GLY A 20 10.30 -8.76 1.69
CA GLY A 20 9.20 -8.66 2.64
C GLY A 20 9.37 -9.59 3.84
N GLN A 21 10.13 -9.15 4.84
CA GLN A 21 10.14 -9.75 6.16
C GLN A 21 8.73 -9.64 6.76
N ASP A 22 8.35 -10.68 7.50
CA ASP A 22 7.04 -10.91 8.10
C ASP A 22 6.71 -9.85 9.16
N VAL A 23 6.51 -8.59 8.76
CA VAL A 23 5.90 -7.57 9.61
C VAL A 23 4.53 -8.11 10.01
N PRO A 24 4.28 -8.37 11.31
CA PRO A 24 3.02 -8.95 11.72
C PRO A 24 1.90 -8.01 11.32
N ILE A 25 0.80 -8.57 10.77
CA ILE A 25 -0.36 -7.81 10.26
C ILE A 25 -0.89 -6.78 11.28
N LYS A 26 -0.67 -7.03 12.57
CA LYS A 26 -1.01 -6.10 13.67
C LYS A 26 -0.28 -4.75 13.56
N GLU A 27 0.98 -4.74 13.12
CA GLU A 27 1.79 -3.52 12.98
C GLU A 27 1.36 -2.68 11.77
N LEU A 28 0.84 -3.32 10.71
CA LEU A 28 0.19 -2.62 9.60
C LEU A 28 -1.05 -1.81 10.05
N GLY A 29 -1.67 -2.21 11.16
CA GLY A 29 -2.80 -1.51 11.77
C GLY A 29 -2.49 -0.06 12.13
N VAL A 30 -1.21 0.29 12.36
CA VAL A 30 -0.78 1.67 12.63
C VAL A 30 -1.03 2.59 11.43
N LEU A 31 -0.85 2.09 10.20
CA LEU A 31 -1.10 2.83 8.96
C LEU A 31 -2.60 2.91 8.62
N ILE A 32 -3.36 1.88 9.00
CA ILE A 32 -4.80 1.77 8.68
C ILE A 32 -5.66 2.61 9.64
N LYS A 33 -5.25 2.75 10.90
CA LYS A 33 -6.04 3.42 11.96
C LYS A 33 -6.56 4.82 11.58
N PRO A 34 -5.78 5.72 10.94
CA PRO A 34 -6.26 7.04 10.51
C PRO A 34 -7.46 7.01 9.55
N TYR A 35 -7.61 5.94 8.76
CA TYR A 35 -8.70 5.79 7.79
C TYR A 35 -10.06 5.48 8.44
N PHE A 36 -10.06 4.86 9.62
CA PHE A 36 -11.29 4.52 10.35
C PHE A 36 -11.60 5.50 11.47
N TRP A 37 -10.57 5.97 12.17
CA TRP A 37 -10.74 6.79 13.36
C TRP A 37 -9.79 8.00 13.35
N PRO A 38 -10.08 9.01 12.51
CA PRO A 38 -9.30 10.24 12.47
C PRO A 38 -9.35 10.92 13.84
N LYS A 39 -8.17 11.07 14.47
CA LYS A 39 -8.09 11.59 15.84
C LYS A 39 -8.51 13.06 15.92
N ASN A 40 -8.22 13.84 14.88
CA ASN A 40 -8.21 15.31 14.92
C ASN A 40 -9.56 15.99 14.69
N SER A 41 -10.63 15.30 14.28
CA SER A 41 -11.95 15.95 14.16
C SER A 41 -13.14 15.01 14.29
N TRP A 42 -14.13 15.45 15.08
CA TRP A 42 -15.42 14.79 15.22
C TRP A 42 -16.16 14.67 13.87
N MET A 43 -16.08 15.72 13.03
CA MET A 43 -16.72 15.74 11.72
C MET A 43 -16.21 14.64 10.78
N LEU A 44 -14.92 14.30 10.82
CA LEU A 44 -14.38 13.22 10.00
C LEU A 44 -14.80 11.84 10.51
N ARG A 45 -14.90 11.65 11.83
CA ARG A 45 -15.44 10.41 12.41
C ARG A 45 -16.90 10.22 12.01
N PHE A 46 -17.70 11.28 12.07
CA PHE A 46 -19.09 11.25 11.63
C PHE A 46 -19.21 10.91 10.13
N ARG A 47 -18.37 11.48 9.27
CA ARG A 47 -18.32 11.11 7.84
C ARG A 47 -17.94 9.66 7.63
N ALA A 48 -16.94 9.14 8.35
CA ALA A 48 -16.54 7.73 8.25
C ALA A 48 -17.69 6.80 8.65
N MET A 49 -18.40 7.10 9.75
CA MET A 49 -19.57 6.33 10.19
C MET A 49 -20.70 6.38 9.16
N ILE A 50 -21.03 7.56 8.62
CA ILE A 50 -22.04 7.68 7.55
C ILE A 50 -21.63 6.87 6.31
N SER A 51 -20.36 6.91 5.92
CA SER A 51 -19.88 6.14 4.77
C SER A 51 -20.06 4.64 4.97
N VAL A 52 -19.77 4.09 6.15
CA VAL A 52 -20.02 2.68 6.45
C VAL A 52 -21.52 2.36 6.40
N SER A 53 -22.36 3.20 7.00
CA SER A 53 -23.82 3.04 6.96
C SER A 53 -24.39 3.08 5.54
N LEU A 54 -23.91 4.00 4.69
CA LEU A 54 -24.33 4.11 3.30
C LEU A 54 -23.90 2.92 2.44
N VAL A 55 -22.76 2.29 2.73
CA VAL A 55 -22.38 1.02 2.08
C VAL A 55 -23.37 -0.08 2.44
N GLY A 56 -23.70 -0.23 3.73
CA GLY A 56 -24.70 -1.19 4.19
C GLY A 56 -26.06 -0.95 3.53
N ALA A 57 -26.54 0.29 3.54
CA ALA A 57 -27.80 0.69 2.90
C ALA A 57 -27.80 0.41 1.39
N SER A 58 -26.71 0.76 0.69
CA SER A 58 -26.54 0.47 -0.74
C SER A 58 -26.72 -1.01 -1.04
N ARG A 59 -26.08 -1.90 -0.25
CA ARG A 59 -26.19 -3.35 -0.44
C ARG A 59 -27.56 -3.88 -0.07
N ALA A 60 -28.19 -3.36 0.99
CA ALA A 60 -29.54 -3.74 1.36
C ALA A 60 -30.54 -3.44 0.23
N PHE A 61 -30.53 -2.21 -0.32
CA PHE A 61 -31.40 -1.86 -1.45
C PHE A 61 -31.14 -2.72 -2.68
N ARG A 62 -29.86 -2.99 -2.97
CA ARG A 62 -29.45 -3.82 -4.11
C ARG A 62 -29.96 -5.25 -4.00
N VAL A 63 -29.83 -5.86 -2.83
CA VAL A 63 -30.28 -7.23 -2.53
C VAL A 63 -31.81 -7.32 -2.46
N MET A 64 -32.51 -6.27 -2.02
CA MET A 64 -33.97 -6.26 -1.97
C MET A 64 -34.63 -6.02 -3.34
N ALA A 65 -33.96 -5.33 -4.28
CA ALA A 65 -34.55 -4.94 -5.55
C ALA A 65 -35.18 -6.13 -6.33
N PRO A 66 -34.52 -7.30 -6.51
CA PRO A 66 -35.12 -8.40 -7.27
C PRO A 66 -36.41 -8.98 -6.67
N LEU A 67 -36.68 -8.82 -5.37
CA LEU A 67 -37.96 -9.23 -4.77
C LEU A 67 -39.14 -8.39 -5.27
N TYR A 68 -38.91 -7.11 -5.55
CA TYR A 68 -39.93 -6.24 -6.13
C TYR A 68 -40.11 -6.50 -7.62
N LEU A 69 -39.04 -6.91 -8.31
CA LEU A 69 -39.15 -7.41 -9.68
C LEU A 69 -39.99 -8.70 -9.72
N LYS A 70 -39.78 -9.64 -8.78
CA LYS A 70 -40.67 -10.81 -8.58
C LYS A 70 -42.12 -10.38 -8.43
N ARG A 71 -42.41 -9.47 -7.49
CA ARG A 71 -43.78 -9.01 -7.22
C ARG A 71 -44.44 -8.38 -8.45
N ALA A 72 -43.69 -7.56 -9.19
CA ALA A 72 -44.17 -6.98 -10.44
C ALA A 72 -44.53 -8.07 -11.45
N THR A 73 -43.68 -9.07 -11.63
CA THR A 73 -43.97 -10.18 -12.54
C THR A 73 -45.20 -10.98 -12.11
N ASP A 74 -45.33 -11.29 -10.82
CA ASP A 74 -46.47 -12.05 -10.29
C ASP A 74 -47.79 -11.28 -10.46
N GLU A 75 -47.80 -9.97 -10.18
CA GLU A 75 -48.97 -9.11 -10.34
C GLU A 75 -49.38 -8.95 -11.81
N LEU A 76 -48.40 -8.81 -12.71
CA LEU A 76 -48.63 -8.73 -14.15
C LEU A 76 -49.28 -10.00 -14.70
N VAL A 77 -48.83 -11.17 -14.23
CA VAL A 77 -49.41 -12.47 -14.61
C VAL A 77 -50.83 -12.62 -14.06
N ALA A 78 -51.09 -12.19 -12.82
CA ALA A 78 -52.37 -12.38 -12.16
C ALA A 78 -53.48 -11.41 -12.65
N THR A 79 -53.11 -10.14 -12.92
CA THR A 79 -54.09 -9.08 -13.18
C THR A 79 -54.11 -8.60 -14.63
N HIS A 80 -53.06 -8.92 -15.42
CA HIS A 80 -52.79 -8.33 -16.73
C HIS A 80 -52.73 -6.78 -16.75
N ALA A 81 -52.72 -6.14 -15.58
CA ALA A 81 -52.56 -4.71 -15.42
C ALA A 81 -51.07 -4.38 -15.24
N LEU A 82 -50.69 -3.14 -15.55
CA LEU A 82 -49.31 -2.70 -15.39
C LEU A 82 -48.99 -2.48 -13.90
N PRO A 83 -48.07 -3.25 -13.29
CA PRO A 83 -47.77 -3.20 -11.86
C PRO A 83 -46.87 -1.99 -11.54
N THR A 84 -47.43 -0.79 -11.69
CA THR A 84 -46.72 0.50 -11.58
C THR A 84 -45.95 0.62 -10.27
N GLN A 85 -46.59 0.29 -9.14
CA GLN A 85 -45.99 0.40 -7.82
C GLN A 85 -44.75 -0.50 -7.65
N ALA A 86 -44.85 -1.79 -8.02
CA ALA A 86 -43.75 -2.74 -7.86
C ALA A 86 -42.56 -2.39 -8.78
N ILE A 87 -42.83 -1.96 -10.02
CA ILE A 87 -41.80 -1.49 -10.95
C ILE A 87 -41.12 -0.21 -10.44
N SER A 88 -41.90 0.76 -9.95
CA SER A 88 -41.35 2.00 -9.40
C SER A 88 -40.47 1.74 -8.18
N ILE A 89 -40.84 0.82 -7.29
CA ILE A 89 -40.01 0.45 -6.14
C ILE A 89 -38.73 -0.28 -6.59
N TYR A 90 -38.82 -1.20 -7.55
CA TYR A 90 -37.65 -1.88 -8.11
C TYR A 90 -36.62 -0.88 -8.66
N VAL A 91 -37.05 0.02 -9.54
CA VAL A 91 -36.18 1.05 -10.14
C VAL A 91 -35.69 2.02 -9.07
N GLY A 92 -36.56 2.43 -8.14
CA GLY A 92 -36.23 3.29 -7.01
C GLY A 92 -35.13 2.68 -6.13
N PHE A 93 -35.19 1.38 -5.85
CA PHE A 93 -34.17 0.68 -5.05
C PHE A 93 -32.84 0.56 -5.79
N LEU A 94 -32.85 0.31 -7.11
CA LEU A 94 -31.63 0.34 -7.91
C LEU A 94 -30.99 1.72 -7.92
N PHE A 95 -31.79 2.77 -8.09
CA PHE A 95 -31.33 4.16 -8.04
C PHE A 95 -30.78 4.50 -6.66
N LEU A 96 -31.49 4.16 -5.58
CA LEU A 96 -31.07 4.45 -4.21
C LEU A 96 -29.83 3.65 -3.80
N SER A 97 -29.70 2.40 -4.28
CA SER A 97 -28.48 1.60 -4.14
C SER A 97 -27.26 2.29 -4.76
N ASN A 98 -27.37 2.69 -6.02
CA ASN A 98 -26.27 3.34 -6.75
C ASN A 98 -25.98 4.73 -6.21
N GLY A 99 -27.01 5.53 -5.89
CA GLY A 99 -26.91 6.84 -5.29
C GLY A 99 -26.25 6.79 -3.91
N SER A 100 -26.63 5.84 -3.06
CA SER A 100 -26.01 5.63 -1.74
C SER A 100 -24.53 5.28 -1.88
N LYS A 101 -24.16 4.42 -2.83
CA LYS A 101 -22.75 4.08 -3.12
C LYS A 101 -21.95 5.30 -3.59
N GLN A 102 -22.51 6.11 -4.48
CA GLN A 102 -21.83 7.30 -5.00
C GLN A 102 -21.67 8.36 -3.91
N MET A 103 -22.71 8.59 -3.12
CA MET A 103 -22.68 9.50 -1.97
C MET A 103 -21.67 9.02 -0.92
N GLN A 104 -21.64 7.72 -0.64
CA GLN A 104 -20.67 7.13 0.25
C GLN A 104 -19.23 7.39 -0.22
N THR A 105 -18.96 7.17 -1.50
CA THR A 105 -17.65 7.41 -2.11
C THR A 105 -17.27 8.88 -1.93
N PHE A 106 -18.17 9.81 -2.27
CA PHE A 106 -17.93 11.25 -2.14
C PHE A 106 -17.67 11.70 -0.70
N LEU A 107 -18.45 11.21 0.27
CA LEU A 107 -18.26 11.53 1.69
C LEU A 107 -16.95 10.94 2.23
N TYR A 108 -16.59 9.74 1.79
CA TYR A 108 -15.38 9.04 2.21
C TYR A 108 -14.10 9.71 1.67
N LEU A 109 -14.14 10.33 0.48
CA LEU A 109 -12.98 11.01 -0.11
C LEU A 109 -12.30 11.99 0.87
N ARG A 110 -13.07 12.74 1.67
CA ARG A 110 -12.48 13.67 2.64
C ARG A 110 -11.79 12.96 3.81
N VAL A 111 -12.31 11.80 4.24
CA VAL A 111 -11.69 10.98 5.28
C VAL A 111 -10.39 10.37 4.74
N MET A 112 -10.46 9.83 3.53
CA MET A 112 -9.35 9.25 2.78
C MET A 112 -8.19 10.23 2.61
N GLN A 113 -8.46 11.45 2.12
CA GLN A 113 -7.44 12.49 1.92
C GLN A 113 -6.83 12.98 3.24
N ASN A 114 -7.61 13.04 4.32
CA ASN A 114 -7.05 13.38 5.64
C ASN A 114 -6.16 12.27 6.19
N ALA A 115 -6.56 11.00 6.02
CA ALA A 115 -5.77 9.86 6.43
C ALA A 115 -4.45 9.79 5.65
N TYR A 116 -4.48 10.02 4.33
CA TYR A 116 -3.30 10.16 3.49
C TYR A 116 -2.34 11.22 4.07
N LYS A 117 -2.84 12.43 4.31
CA LYS A 117 -2.06 13.52 4.91
C LYS A 117 -1.44 13.15 6.27
N GLU A 118 -2.20 12.49 7.14
CA GLU A 118 -1.73 12.08 8.47
C GLU A 118 -0.61 11.03 8.37
N VAL A 119 -0.76 10.04 7.50
CA VAL A 119 0.28 9.04 7.24
C VAL A 119 1.50 9.69 6.60
N SER A 120 1.34 10.51 5.56
CA SER A 120 2.45 11.24 4.93
C SER A 120 3.21 12.10 5.94
N TYR A 121 2.51 12.83 6.81
CA TYR A 121 3.13 13.62 7.86
C TYR A 121 3.96 12.75 8.81
N LYS A 122 3.39 11.64 9.30
CA LYS A 122 4.07 10.75 10.23
C LYS A 122 5.35 10.17 9.62
N VAL A 123 5.27 9.66 8.39
CA VAL A 123 6.44 9.06 7.72
C VAL A 123 7.48 10.13 7.40
N PHE A 124 7.07 11.28 6.87
CA PHE A 124 8.02 12.34 6.51
C PHE A 124 8.70 12.96 7.74
N SER A 125 7.97 13.15 8.85
CA SER A 125 8.54 13.59 10.12
C SER A 125 9.58 12.59 10.63
N HIS A 126 9.24 11.30 10.61
CA HIS A 126 10.15 10.24 11.05
C HIS A 126 11.44 10.17 10.21
N LEU A 127 11.34 10.37 8.89
CA LEU A 127 12.53 10.46 8.02
C LEU A 127 13.45 11.63 8.38
N HIS A 128 12.90 12.76 8.85
CA HIS A 128 13.70 13.88 9.33
C HIS A 128 14.35 13.63 10.70
N GLU A 129 13.79 12.73 11.49
CA GLU A 129 14.36 12.29 12.77
C GLU A 129 15.49 11.27 12.57
N MET A 130 15.54 10.57 11.43
CA MET A 130 16.58 9.60 11.10
C MET A 130 17.99 10.21 11.07
N SER A 131 18.98 9.38 11.43
CA SER A 131 20.38 9.78 11.50
C SER A 131 20.96 10.14 10.13
N MET A 132 22.04 10.94 10.13
CA MET A 132 22.79 11.21 8.90
C MET A 132 23.36 9.91 8.29
N HIS A 133 23.63 8.90 9.12
CA HIS A 133 24.08 7.59 8.64
C HIS A 133 23.03 6.92 7.76
N PHE A 134 21.76 6.92 8.17
CA PHE A 134 20.66 6.39 7.38
C PHE A 134 20.59 7.06 6.00
N HIS A 135 20.62 8.40 5.97
CA HIS A 135 20.49 9.19 4.74
C HIS A 135 21.67 9.05 3.78
N LEU A 136 22.88 8.80 4.27
CA LEU A 136 24.07 8.59 3.43
C LEU A 136 24.17 7.16 2.90
N THR A 137 23.70 6.17 3.67
CA THR A 137 23.77 4.76 3.30
C THR A 137 22.64 4.34 2.38
N LYS A 138 21.44 4.91 2.57
CA LYS A 138 20.26 4.57 1.76
C LYS A 138 20.16 5.49 0.54
N LYS A 139 19.85 4.91 -0.61
CA LYS A 139 19.52 5.67 -1.83
C LYS A 139 18.22 6.44 -1.60
N THR A 140 18.29 7.76 -1.45
CA THR A 140 17.12 8.63 -1.15
C THR A 140 15.94 8.37 -2.09
N GLY A 141 16.20 8.16 -3.39
CA GLY A 141 15.15 7.83 -4.36
C GLY A 141 14.47 6.47 -4.14
N LYS A 142 15.15 5.46 -3.57
CA LYS A 142 14.50 4.20 -3.17
C LYS A 142 13.62 4.39 -1.94
N VAL A 143 14.08 5.17 -0.95
CA VAL A 143 13.31 5.48 0.27
C VAL A 143 12.03 6.25 -0.09
N MET A 144 12.14 7.28 -0.94
CA MET A 144 10.99 8.05 -1.40
C MET A 144 9.97 7.19 -2.14
N ARG A 145 10.43 6.33 -3.07
CA ARG A 145 9.53 5.38 -3.76
C ARG A 145 8.88 4.36 -2.83
N CYS A 146 9.56 3.97 -1.75
CA CYS A 146 8.97 3.09 -0.74
C CYS A 146 7.86 3.81 0.03
N LEU A 147 8.08 5.09 0.36
CA LEU A 147 7.12 5.96 1.01
C LEU A 147 5.88 6.16 0.14
N ASP A 148 6.05 6.61 -1.10
CA ASP A 148 4.93 6.86 -2.03
C ASP A 148 4.09 5.58 -2.22
N ARG A 149 4.73 4.45 -2.54
CA ARG A 149 4.03 3.18 -2.74
C ARG A 149 3.36 2.65 -1.47
N GLY A 150 4.00 2.80 -0.32
CA GLY A 150 3.44 2.34 0.95
C GLY A 150 2.20 3.13 1.37
N ILE A 151 2.20 4.46 1.15
CA ILE A 151 1.05 5.32 1.43
C ILE A 151 -0.10 5.02 0.46
N ASP A 152 0.17 4.97 -0.85
CA ASP A 152 -0.82 4.64 -1.88
C ASP A 152 -1.42 3.23 -1.68
N SER A 153 -0.58 2.29 -1.25
CA SER A 153 -1.01 0.92 -0.91
C SER A 153 -1.89 0.86 0.33
N THR A 154 -1.63 1.71 1.32
CA THR A 154 -2.50 1.81 2.51
C THR A 154 -3.91 2.24 2.09
N ASP A 155 -4.01 3.25 1.22
CA ASP A 155 -5.31 3.69 0.67
C ASP A 155 -6.01 2.58 -0.12
N SER A 156 -5.24 1.93 -1.00
CA SER A 156 -5.74 0.85 -1.86
C SER A 156 -6.30 -0.32 -1.05
N VAL A 157 -5.60 -0.78 0.00
CA VAL A 157 -6.05 -1.89 0.86
C VAL A 157 -7.32 -1.53 1.60
N VAL A 158 -7.38 -0.34 2.21
CA VAL A 158 -8.57 0.08 2.94
C VAL A 158 -9.78 0.13 2.00
N ASN A 159 -9.61 0.72 0.82
CA ASN A 159 -10.69 0.84 -0.16
C ASN A 159 -11.18 -0.53 -0.65
N VAL A 160 -10.24 -1.40 -1.03
CA VAL A 160 -10.55 -2.73 -1.54
C VAL A 160 -11.18 -3.62 -0.47
N LEU A 161 -10.62 -3.64 0.75
CA LEU A 161 -11.07 -4.57 1.79
C LEU A 161 -12.45 -4.16 2.35
N PHE A 162 -12.63 -2.88 2.68
CA PHE A 162 -13.82 -2.41 3.41
C PHE A 162 -14.98 -1.96 2.51
N PHE A 163 -14.72 -1.46 1.29
CA PHE A 163 -15.79 -0.96 0.41
C PHE A 163 -16.08 -1.88 -0.79
N ARG A 164 -15.22 -2.88 -1.04
CA ARG A 164 -15.46 -3.89 -2.09
C ARG A 164 -15.60 -5.29 -1.52
N LEU A 165 -14.55 -5.84 -0.91
CA LEU A 165 -14.49 -7.26 -0.53
C LEU A 165 -15.50 -7.62 0.56
N ILE A 166 -15.47 -6.94 1.71
CA ILE A 166 -16.40 -7.21 2.83
C ILE A 166 -17.87 -7.06 2.37
N PRO A 167 -18.27 -5.95 1.71
CA PRO A 167 -19.64 -5.82 1.21
C PRO A 167 -20.04 -6.89 0.21
N THR A 168 -19.13 -7.36 -0.64
CA THR A 168 -19.40 -8.45 -1.59
C THR A 168 -19.62 -9.78 -0.87
N ILE A 169 -18.82 -10.11 0.15
CA ILE A 169 -19.04 -11.32 0.97
C ILE A 169 -20.40 -11.24 1.67
N LEU A 170 -20.74 -10.09 2.27
CA LEU A 170 -22.04 -9.88 2.90
C LEU A 170 -23.20 -9.98 1.89
N GLU A 171 -23.02 -9.49 0.67
CA GLU A 171 -24.00 -9.59 -0.43
C GLU A 171 -24.25 -11.05 -0.82
N VAL A 172 -23.19 -11.87 -0.97
CA VAL A 172 -23.33 -13.31 -1.25
C VAL A 172 -24.04 -14.04 -0.12
N ILE A 173 -23.68 -13.75 1.14
CA ILE A 173 -24.33 -14.36 2.31
C ILE A 173 -25.81 -13.96 2.36
N ALA A 174 -26.13 -12.67 2.13
CA ALA A 174 -27.50 -12.18 2.12
C ALA A 174 -28.37 -12.86 1.05
N VAL A 175 -27.88 -12.98 -0.19
CA VAL A 175 -28.63 -13.66 -1.25
C VAL A 175 -28.78 -15.16 -0.96
N SER A 176 -27.75 -15.81 -0.42
CA SER A 176 -27.83 -17.22 -0.01
C SER A 176 -28.89 -17.45 1.07
N MET A 177 -28.99 -16.55 2.05
CA MET A 177 -30.05 -16.55 3.06
C MET A 177 -31.43 -16.31 2.45
N ILE A 178 -31.55 -15.39 1.48
CA ILE A 178 -32.81 -15.14 0.77
C ILE A 178 -33.29 -16.41 0.06
N PHE A 179 -32.42 -17.14 -0.63
CA PHE A 179 -32.79 -18.42 -1.27
C PHE A 179 -33.27 -19.47 -0.26
N LEU A 180 -32.62 -19.56 0.89
CA LEU A 180 -32.99 -20.53 1.93
C LEU A 180 -34.32 -20.18 2.61
N PHE A 181 -34.53 -18.91 2.95
CA PHE A 181 -35.69 -18.49 3.76
C PHE A 181 -36.87 -17.97 2.94
N ALA A 182 -36.62 -17.14 1.91
CA ALA A 182 -37.68 -16.52 1.12
C ALA A 182 -38.21 -17.45 0.01
N PHE A 183 -37.33 -18.23 -0.62
CA PHE A 183 -37.70 -19.20 -1.66
C PHE A 183 -37.93 -20.61 -1.11
N ARG A 184 -37.53 -20.88 0.15
CA ARG A 184 -37.67 -22.18 0.84
C ARG A 184 -37.09 -23.38 0.06
N ASP A 185 -36.13 -23.14 -0.83
CA ASP A 185 -35.51 -24.18 -1.64
C ASP A 185 -34.02 -24.32 -1.31
N GLN A 186 -33.68 -25.43 -0.64
CA GLN A 186 -32.31 -25.74 -0.23
C GLN A 186 -31.40 -26.07 -1.42
N MET A 187 -31.95 -26.60 -2.53
CA MET A 187 -31.17 -26.97 -3.71
C MET A 187 -30.71 -25.72 -4.47
N LEU A 188 -31.55 -24.70 -4.58
CA LEU A 188 -31.16 -23.41 -5.17
C LEU A 188 -30.01 -22.75 -4.40
N SER A 189 -30.11 -22.73 -3.06
CA SER A 189 -29.06 -22.18 -2.20
C SER A 189 -27.75 -22.96 -2.33
N LEU A 190 -27.81 -24.30 -2.34
CA LEU A 190 -26.65 -25.17 -2.49
C LEU A 190 -25.95 -24.99 -3.85
N VAL A 191 -26.70 -25.02 -4.96
CA VAL A 191 -26.13 -24.85 -6.31
C VAL A 191 -25.46 -23.49 -6.46
N CYS A 192 -26.09 -22.43 -5.96
CA CYS A 192 -25.52 -21.08 -5.98
C CYS A 192 -24.24 -21.00 -5.14
N GLY A 193 -24.26 -21.48 -3.90
CA GLY A 193 -23.10 -21.47 -3.01
C GLY A 193 -21.92 -22.27 -3.57
N VAL A 194 -22.17 -23.48 -4.07
CA VAL A 194 -21.14 -24.33 -4.68
C VAL A 194 -20.55 -23.66 -5.93
N SER A 195 -21.40 -23.07 -6.77
CA SER A 195 -20.96 -22.38 -7.99
C SER A 195 -20.09 -21.15 -7.69
N VAL A 196 -20.42 -20.39 -6.63
CA VAL A 196 -19.59 -19.28 -6.15
C VAL A 196 -18.23 -19.79 -5.64
N ILE A 197 -18.19 -20.89 -4.88
CA ILE A 197 -16.94 -21.49 -4.40
C ILE A 197 -16.07 -21.95 -5.58
N ILE A 198 -16.65 -22.67 -6.55
CA ILE A 198 -15.95 -23.11 -7.76
C ILE A 198 -15.41 -21.91 -8.54
N TYR A 199 -16.21 -20.85 -8.70
CA TYR A 199 -15.80 -19.61 -9.34
C TYR A 199 -14.59 -18.97 -8.65
N ILE A 200 -14.63 -18.86 -7.31
CA ILE A 200 -13.54 -18.28 -6.51
C ILE A 200 -12.25 -19.10 -6.70
N ILE A 201 -12.33 -20.43 -6.57
CA ILE A 201 -11.17 -21.33 -6.71
C ILE A 201 -10.57 -21.22 -8.12
N ALA A 202 -11.40 -21.34 -9.16
CA ALA A 202 -10.95 -21.23 -10.54
C ALA A 202 -10.29 -19.87 -10.82
N THR A 203 -10.87 -18.79 -10.29
CA THR A 203 -10.33 -17.43 -10.43
C THR A 203 -8.97 -17.29 -9.75
N ILE A 204 -8.81 -17.80 -8.52
CA ILE A 204 -7.55 -17.71 -7.76
C ILE A 204 -6.46 -18.52 -8.46
N LEU A 205 -6.73 -19.78 -8.81
CA LEU A 205 -5.75 -20.65 -9.47
C LEU A 205 -5.31 -20.08 -10.81
N GLY A 206 -6.25 -19.66 -11.65
CA GLY A 206 -5.94 -19.01 -12.92
C GLY A 206 -5.14 -17.73 -12.73
N THR A 207 -5.49 -16.91 -11.73
CA THR A 207 -4.76 -15.68 -11.41
C THR A 207 -3.32 -15.96 -10.99
N GLN A 208 -3.07 -17.00 -10.17
CA GLN A 208 -1.73 -17.39 -9.75
C GLN A 208 -0.83 -17.80 -10.92
N VAL A 209 -1.37 -18.56 -11.89
CA VAL A 209 -0.64 -18.91 -13.11
C VAL A 209 -0.35 -17.66 -13.94
N ARG A 210 -1.36 -16.81 -14.17
CA ARG A 210 -1.21 -15.54 -14.89
C ARG A 210 -0.12 -14.66 -14.29
N LEU A 211 -0.02 -14.59 -12.95
CA LEU A 211 0.96 -13.76 -12.27
C LEU A 211 2.41 -14.14 -12.60
N ARG A 212 2.70 -15.42 -12.85
CA ARG A 212 4.04 -15.87 -13.24
C ARG A 212 4.47 -15.25 -14.58
N TYR A 213 3.58 -15.30 -15.57
CA TYR A 213 3.83 -14.68 -16.88
C TYR A 213 3.82 -13.15 -16.83
N LYS A 214 2.98 -12.56 -15.97
CA LYS A 214 2.98 -11.12 -15.75
C LYS A 214 4.32 -10.64 -15.17
N LYS A 215 4.91 -11.37 -14.22
CA LYS A 215 6.25 -11.08 -13.67
C LYS A 215 7.33 -11.15 -14.76
N ALA A 216 7.29 -12.17 -15.61
CA ALA A 216 8.21 -12.28 -16.74
C ALA A 216 8.04 -11.12 -17.74
N SER A 217 6.79 -10.79 -18.09
CA SER A 217 6.47 -9.66 -18.96
C SER A 217 7.02 -8.35 -18.41
N ASN A 218 6.79 -8.03 -17.13
CA ASN A 218 7.35 -6.83 -16.50
C ASN A 218 8.89 -6.82 -16.49
N LYS A 219 9.55 -7.98 -16.34
CA LYS A 219 11.01 -8.08 -16.39
C LYS A 219 11.55 -7.71 -17.77
N HIS A 220 10.95 -8.24 -18.83
CA HIS A 220 11.35 -7.94 -20.21
C HIS A 220 11.01 -6.51 -20.63
N ASP A 221 9.92 -5.94 -20.11
CA ASP A 221 9.57 -4.53 -20.30
C ASP A 221 10.61 -3.61 -19.65
N ASN A 222 11.04 -3.91 -18.42
CA ASN A 222 12.10 -3.16 -17.75
C ASN A 222 13.43 -3.26 -18.51
N ASP A 223 13.83 -4.46 -18.97
CA ASP A 223 15.06 -4.66 -19.75
C ASP A 223 15.02 -3.86 -21.07
N ALA A 224 13.88 -3.79 -21.76
CA ALA A 224 13.71 -2.97 -22.95
C ALA A 224 13.83 -1.46 -22.62
N ASN A 225 13.21 -1.00 -21.53
CA ASN A 225 13.32 0.38 -21.08
C ASN A 225 14.76 0.75 -20.67
N ASP A 226 15.44 -0.12 -19.93
CA ASP A 226 16.82 0.10 -19.50
C ASP A 226 17.74 0.25 -20.71
N LYS A 227 17.60 -0.61 -21.73
CA LYS A 227 18.35 -0.51 -23.00
C LYS A 227 18.05 0.79 -23.75
N ALA A 228 16.78 1.19 -23.82
CA ALA A 228 16.41 2.44 -24.48
C ALA A 228 16.98 3.67 -23.77
N VAL A 229 16.90 3.73 -22.43
CA VAL A 229 17.46 4.82 -21.63
C VAL A 229 18.98 4.87 -21.75
N ASP A 230 19.66 3.73 -21.69
CA ASP A 230 21.11 3.64 -21.83
C ASP A 230 21.58 4.15 -23.20
N SER A 231 20.93 3.69 -24.28
CA SER A 231 21.23 4.11 -25.65
C SER A 231 21.01 5.62 -25.86
N LEU A 232 19.90 6.17 -25.35
CA LEU A 232 19.58 7.59 -25.51
C LEU A 232 20.42 8.51 -24.61
N THR A 233 20.76 8.05 -23.41
CA THR A 233 21.66 8.80 -22.50
C THR A 233 23.08 8.84 -23.06
N ASN A 234 23.52 7.74 -23.68
CA ASN A 234 24.83 7.61 -24.32
C ASN A 234 24.78 7.84 -25.84
N PHE A 235 23.88 8.72 -26.29
CA PHE A 235 23.63 8.97 -27.72
C PHE A 235 24.91 9.30 -28.51
N GLU A 236 25.79 10.11 -27.94
CA GLU A 236 27.08 10.47 -28.56
C GLU A 236 27.94 9.24 -28.82
N THR A 237 28.00 8.30 -27.87
CA THR A 237 28.77 7.06 -28.00
C THR A 237 28.19 6.20 -29.13
N VAL A 238 26.87 6.02 -29.17
CA VAL A 238 26.21 5.27 -30.24
C VAL A 238 26.53 5.86 -31.62
N LYS A 239 26.56 7.20 -31.73
CA LYS A 239 26.93 7.91 -32.97
C LYS A 239 28.42 7.81 -33.30
N TYR A 240 29.31 7.91 -32.31
CA TYR A 240 30.75 7.76 -32.53
C TYR A 240 31.12 6.38 -33.09
N PHE A 241 30.39 5.35 -32.69
CA PHE A 241 30.60 3.97 -33.13
C PHE A 241 29.65 3.51 -34.26
N CYS A 242 28.82 4.39 -34.82
CA CYS A 242 27.82 4.07 -35.87
C CYS A 242 27.02 2.78 -35.58
N SER A 243 26.62 2.62 -34.32
CA SER A 243 26.03 1.37 -33.80
C SER A 243 24.50 1.43 -33.66
N GLU A 244 23.82 2.29 -34.42
CA GLU A 244 22.37 2.51 -34.30
C GLU A 244 21.57 1.24 -34.58
N GLU A 245 21.89 0.51 -35.64
CA GLU A 245 21.18 -0.72 -36.01
C GLU A 245 21.39 -1.83 -34.97
N TYR A 246 22.57 -1.87 -34.34
CA TYR A 246 22.89 -2.79 -33.26
C TYR A 246 22.00 -2.51 -32.03
N GLU A 247 21.90 -1.26 -31.59
CA GLU A 247 21.06 -0.88 -30.45
C GLU A 247 19.57 -1.10 -30.74
N VAL A 248 19.10 -0.79 -31.96
CA VAL A 248 17.72 -1.09 -32.38
C VAL A 248 17.44 -2.59 -32.31
N THR A 249 18.34 -3.43 -32.84
CA THR A 249 18.19 -4.90 -32.81
C THR A 249 18.17 -5.43 -31.38
N ARG A 250 19.05 -4.92 -30.52
CA ARG A 250 19.12 -5.28 -29.10
C ARG A 250 17.84 -4.90 -28.35
N TYR A 251 17.30 -3.71 -28.62
CA TYR A 251 16.01 -3.28 -28.10
C TYR A 251 14.86 -4.19 -28.59
N LEU A 252 14.76 -4.43 -29.90
CA LEU A 252 13.73 -5.28 -30.49
C LEU A 252 13.73 -6.71 -29.94
N SER A 253 14.91 -7.30 -29.71
CA SER A 253 15.00 -8.64 -29.10
C SER A 253 14.36 -8.72 -27.69
N SER A 254 14.38 -7.60 -26.96
CA SER A 254 13.78 -7.48 -25.62
C SER A 254 12.27 -7.28 -25.73
N ILE A 255 11.84 -6.50 -26.73
CA ILE A 255 10.43 -6.32 -27.08
C ILE A 255 9.80 -7.64 -27.51
N ASP A 256 10.47 -8.49 -28.28
CA ASP A 256 9.93 -9.79 -28.68
C ASP A 256 9.67 -10.72 -27.49
N GLN A 257 10.59 -10.73 -26.51
CA GLN A 257 10.41 -11.49 -25.26
C GLN A 257 9.27 -10.93 -24.40
N PHE A 258 9.17 -9.60 -24.34
CA PHE A 258 8.05 -8.91 -23.70
C PHE A 258 6.72 -9.29 -24.36
N GLN A 259 6.63 -9.22 -25.70
CA GLN A 259 5.43 -9.52 -26.46
C GLN A 259 4.99 -10.98 -26.26
N SER A 260 5.93 -11.93 -26.29
CA SER A 260 5.66 -13.35 -26.04
C SER A 260 5.04 -13.59 -24.66
N SER A 261 5.60 -12.95 -23.63
CA SER A 261 5.09 -13.05 -22.25
C SER A 261 3.77 -12.28 -22.04
N ALA A 262 3.62 -11.14 -22.71
CA ALA A 262 2.42 -10.31 -22.68
C ALA A 262 1.25 -11.02 -23.37
N PHE A 263 1.51 -11.72 -24.49
CA PHE A 263 0.53 -12.56 -25.16
C PHE A 263 -0.03 -13.63 -24.22
N LEU A 264 0.85 -14.39 -23.54
CA LEU A 264 0.42 -15.40 -22.56
C LEU A 264 -0.35 -14.77 -21.39
N THR A 265 0.07 -13.61 -20.90
CA THR A 265 -0.63 -12.89 -19.82
C THR A 265 -2.06 -12.49 -20.22
N ARG A 266 -2.23 -11.96 -21.45
CA ARG A 266 -3.55 -11.59 -22.00
C ARG A 266 -4.39 -12.83 -22.32
N GLY A 267 -3.80 -13.85 -22.94
CA GLY A 267 -4.44 -15.12 -23.26
C GLY A 267 -4.97 -15.85 -22.02
N LEU A 268 -4.18 -15.90 -20.94
CA LEU A 268 -4.62 -16.45 -19.65
C LEU A 268 -5.73 -15.62 -19.01
N THR A 269 -5.68 -14.29 -19.12
CA THR A 269 -6.79 -13.43 -18.66
C THR A 269 -8.08 -13.76 -19.41
N ASN A 270 -8.01 -13.91 -20.73
CA ASN A 270 -9.18 -14.29 -21.52
C ASN A 270 -9.68 -15.70 -21.16
N THR A 271 -8.77 -16.64 -20.94
CA THR A 271 -9.11 -18.02 -20.52
C THR A 271 -9.84 -18.04 -19.17
N ILE A 272 -9.38 -17.23 -18.21
CA ILE A 272 -10.06 -17.03 -16.92
C ILE A 272 -11.47 -16.46 -17.15
N ASN A 273 -11.60 -15.39 -17.95
CA ASN A 273 -12.91 -14.77 -18.23
C ASN A 273 -13.89 -15.76 -18.88
N VAL A 274 -13.44 -16.56 -19.85
CA VAL A 274 -14.26 -17.60 -20.49
C VAL A 274 -14.68 -18.66 -19.47
N THR A 275 -13.76 -19.10 -18.61
CA THR A 275 -14.04 -20.08 -17.54
C THR A 275 -15.07 -19.52 -16.54
N GLN A 276 -14.92 -18.27 -16.13
CA GLN A 276 -15.85 -17.57 -15.25
C GLN A 276 -17.24 -17.44 -15.87
N GLN A 277 -17.31 -17.02 -17.13
CA GLN A 277 -18.57 -16.92 -17.87
C GLN A 277 -19.25 -18.28 -18.02
N PHE A 278 -18.47 -19.34 -18.29
CA PHE A 278 -18.99 -20.70 -18.37
C PHE A 278 -19.59 -21.15 -17.03
N ILE A 279 -18.90 -20.94 -15.91
CA ILE A 279 -19.40 -21.26 -14.57
C ILE A 279 -20.69 -20.48 -14.26
N GLN A 280 -20.72 -19.17 -14.56
CA GLN A 280 -21.90 -18.34 -14.36
C GLN A 280 -23.08 -18.83 -15.21
N SER A 281 -22.86 -19.14 -16.49
CA SER A 281 -23.89 -19.63 -17.40
C SER A 281 -24.43 -21.00 -16.98
N VAL A 282 -23.57 -21.92 -16.52
CA VAL A 282 -23.99 -23.22 -15.99
C VAL A 282 -24.78 -23.05 -14.68
N CYS A 283 -24.33 -22.18 -13.77
CA CYS A 283 -25.08 -21.87 -12.55
C CYS A 283 -26.46 -21.28 -12.87
N LEU A 284 -26.54 -20.33 -13.81
CA LEU A 284 -27.79 -19.75 -14.26
C LEU A 284 -28.71 -20.82 -14.84
N LEU A 285 -28.18 -21.67 -15.73
CA LEU A 285 -28.94 -22.77 -16.33
C LEU A 285 -29.51 -23.69 -15.24
N LEU A 286 -28.68 -24.21 -14.34
CA LEU A 286 -29.12 -25.13 -13.29
C LEU A 286 -30.18 -24.50 -12.39
N CYS A 287 -29.99 -23.26 -11.96
CA CYS A 287 -30.95 -22.57 -11.11
C CYS A 287 -32.28 -22.29 -11.83
N LEU A 288 -32.25 -21.92 -13.12
CA LEU A 288 -33.49 -21.72 -13.89
C LEU A 288 -34.21 -23.04 -14.16
N PHE A 289 -33.49 -24.15 -14.41
CA PHE A 289 -34.09 -25.48 -14.52
C PHE A 289 -34.77 -25.91 -13.20
N ILE A 290 -34.09 -25.71 -12.06
CA ILE A 290 -34.66 -25.97 -10.74
C ILE A 290 -35.90 -25.10 -10.53
N ALA A 291 -35.79 -23.78 -10.71
CA ALA A 291 -36.91 -22.86 -10.55
C ALA A 291 -38.10 -23.24 -11.45
N GLY A 292 -37.86 -23.56 -12.72
CA GLY A 292 -38.89 -24.00 -13.66
C GLY A 292 -39.58 -25.30 -13.23
N SER A 293 -38.83 -26.28 -12.73
CA SER A 293 -39.41 -27.54 -12.19
C SER A 293 -40.23 -27.32 -10.92
N ARG A 294 -39.86 -26.32 -10.11
CA ARG A 294 -40.62 -25.93 -8.91
C ARG A 294 -41.88 -25.15 -9.26
N ILE A 295 -41.86 -24.38 -10.34
CA ILE A 295 -43.05 -23.71 -10.86
C ILE A 295 -44.05 -24.72 -11.40
N SER A 296 -43.60 -25.75 -12.14
CA SER A 296 -44.51 -26.79 -12.65
C SER A 296 -45.17 -27.62 -11.53
N THR A 297 -44.55 -27.69 -10.35
CA THR A 297 -45.11 -28.34 -9.16
C THR A 297 -45.87 -27.38 -8.24
N GLY A 298 -45.99 -26.10 -8.62
CA GLY A 298 -46.70 -25.07 -7.86
C GLY A 298 -45.98 -24.58 -6.60
N ALA A 299 -44.71 -24.95 -6.41
CA ALA A 299 -43.92 -24.58 -5.23
C ALA A 299 -43.31 -23.16 -5.33
N LEU A 300 -43.10 -22.64 -6.55
CA LEU A 300 -42.58 -21.31 -6.84
C LEU A 300 -43.47 -20.59 -7.88
N THR A 301 -43.39 -19.25 -7.93
CA THR A 301 -44.13 -18.41 -8.88
C THR A 301 -43.29 -18.06 -10.13
N ILE A 302 -43.92 -17.50 -11.17
CA ILE A 302 -43.20 -17.02 -12.36
C ILE A 302 -42.27 -15.86 -11.99
N GLY A 303 -42.66 -15.01 -11.04
CA GLY A 303 -41.78 -13.96 -10.51
C GLY A 303 -40.55 -14.51 -9.79
N ASP A 304 -40.63 -15.69 -9.17
CA ASP A 304 -39.46 -16.36 -8.59
C ASP A 304 -38.40 -16.68 -9.65
N PHE A 305 -38.82 -17.14 -10.83
CA PHE A 305 -37.92 -17.40 -11.95
C PHE A 305 -37.11 -16.15 -12.35
N VAL A 306 -37.80 -15.01 -12.46
CA VAL A 306 -37.18 -13.72 -12.83
C VAL A 306 -36.24 -13.22 -11.74
N ALA A 307 -36.62 -13.34 -10.47
CA ALA A 307 -35.78 -12.96 -9.35
C ALA A 307 -34.52 -13.82 -9.24
N VAL A 308 -34.63 -15.15 -9.40
CA VAL A 308 -33.47 -16.07 -9.40
C VAL A 308 -32.44 -15.67 -10.45
N GLY A 309 -32.87 -15.43 -11.70
CA GLY A 309 -31.97 -14.98 -12.75
C GLY A 309 -31.29 -13.63 -12.45
N SER A 310 -32.04 -12.71 -11.82
CA SER A 310 -31.52 -11.40 -11.42
C SER A 310 -30.49 -11.49 -10.28
N TYR A 311 -30.73 -12.34 -9.29
CA TYR A 311 -29.82 -12.58 -8.16
C TYR A 311 -28.51 -13.22 -8.60
N ILE A 312 -28.57 -14.19 -9.51
CA ILE A 312 -27.38 -14.85 -10.05
C ILE A 312 -26.48 -13.82 -10.74
N ASN A 313 -27.02 -13.00 -11.64
CA ASN A 313 -26.26 -11.96 -12.31
C ASN A 313 -25.69 -10.91 -11.32
N GLN A 314 -26.41 -10.64 -10.23
CA GLN A 314 -25.96 -9.69 -9.21
C GLN A 314 -24.78 -10.22 -8.40
N ILE A 315 -24.78 -11.50 -8.01
CA ILE A 315 -23.71 -12.15 -7.24
C ILE A 315 -22.40 -12.21 -8.02
N PHE A 316 -22.43 -12.59 -9.29
CA PHE A 316 -21.21 -12.83 -10.07
C PHE A 316 -20.48 -11.54 -10.48
N LYS A 317 -21.21 -10.45 -10.77
CA LYS A 317 -20.63 -9.17 -11.21
C LYS A 317 -19.49 -8.62 -10.32
N PRO A 318 -19.60 -8.56 -8.98
CA PRO A 318 -18.49 -8.12 -8.15
C PRO A 318 -17.34 -9.14 -8.08
N LEU A 319 -17.58 -10.42 -8.36
CA LEU A 319 -16.56 -11.48 -8.35
C LEU A 319 -15.64 -11.41 -9.59
N ASP A 320 -16.04 -10.77 -10.68
CA ASP A 320 -15.20 -10.55 -11.87
C ASP A 320 -13.88 -9.84 -11.53
N SER A 321 -13.91 -8.97 -10.53
CA SER A 321 -12.73 -8.22 -10.07
C SER A 321 -11.94 -8.94 -8.97
N LEU A 322 -12.31 -10.15 -8.55
CA LEU A 322 -11.70 -10.84 -7.41
C LEU A 322 -10.20 -11.08 -7.62
N GLY A 323 -9.79 -11.48 -8.82
CA GLY A 323 -8.37 -11.67 -9.15
C GLY A 323 -7.56 -10.37 -9.06
N ALA A 324 -8.14 -9.22 -9.42
CA ALA A 324 -7.49 -7.92 -9.25
C ALA A 324 -7.44 -7.52 -7.76
N ILE A 325 -8.54 -7.71 -7.03
CA ILE A 325 -8.64 -7.46 -5.59
C ILE A 325 -7.56 -8.24 -4.81
N TYR A 326 -7.42 -9.53 -5.07
CA TYR A 326 -6.39 -10.37 -4.45
C TYR A 326 -4.99 -9.79 -4.68
N ASN A 327 -4.68 -9.43 -5.93
CA ASN A 327 -3.36 -8.87 -6.27
C ASN A 327 -3.11 -7.53 -5.60
N THR A 328 -4.10 -6.64 -5.57
CA THR A 328 -3.99 -5.35 -4.87
C THR A 328 -3.73 -5.56 -3.39
N ILE A 329 -4.47 -6.47 -2.73
CA ILE A 329 -4.26 -6.76 -1.30
C ILE A 329 -2.84 -7.29 -1.07
N MET A 330 -2.41 -8.30 -1.83
CA MET A 330 -1.07 -8.89 -1.67
C MET A 330 0.04 -7.87 -1.91
N GLN A 331 -0.04 -7.10 -2.99
CA GLN A 331 0.95 -6.07 -3.32
C GLN A 331 1.00 -4.99 -2.24
N SER A 332 -0.15 -4.52 -1.80
CA SER A 332 -0.21 -3.46 -0.83
C SER A 332 0.21 -3.91 0.57
N ILE A 333 0.00 -5.17 0.95
CA ILE A 333 0.60 -5.73 2.18
C ILE A 333 2.13 -5.64 2.10
N VAL A 334 2.74 -6.02 0.98
CA VAL A 334 4.21 -5.93 0.80
C VAL A 334 4.69 -4.48 0.87
N ASP A 335 4.06 -3.57 0.14
CA ASP A 335 4.46 -2.15 0.11
C ASP A 335 4.26 -1.47 1.48
N MET A 336 3.17 -1.78 2.18
CA MET A 336 2.94 -1.30 3.54
C MET A 336 3.94 -1.90 4.53
N SER A 337 4.34 -3.17 4.37
CA SER A 337 5.33 -3.81 5.26
C SER A 337 6.69 -3.12 5.12
N ASN A 338 7.14 -2.86 3.90
CA ASN A 338 8.38 -2.10 3.66
C ASN A 338 8.32 -0.70 4.27
N LEU A 339 7.16 -0.03 4.23
CA LEU A 339 6.98 1.27 4.85
C LEU A 339 7.00 1.19 6.38
N VAL A 340 6.35 0.19 6.97
CA VAL A 340 6.36 -0.04 8.42
C VAL A 340 7.76 -0.38 8.91
N GLU A 341 8.51 -1.18 8.16
CA GLU A 341 9.89 -1.50 8.47
C GLU A 341 10.76 -0.24 8.60
N ILE A 342 10.59 0.74 7.69
CA ILE A 342 11.24 2.06 7.82
C ILE A 342 10.77 2.81 9.07
N LEU A 343 9.48 2.77 9.39
CA LEU A 343 8.90 3.43 10.56
C LEU A 343 9.28 2.81 11.91
N LEU A 344 9.73 1.55 11.90
CA LEU A 344 10.18 0.83 13.10
C LEU A 344 11.65 1.09 13.41
N VAL A 345 12.40 1.70 12.47
CA VAL A 345 13.80 2.03 12.72
C VAL A 345 13.88 3.17 13.72
N GLU A 346 14.61 2.96 14.81
CA GLU A 346 14.89 4.02 15.76
C GLU A 346 16.06 4.89 15.25
N PRO A 347 16.01 6.23 15.44
CA PRO A 347 17.15 7.08 15.15
C PRO A 347 18.39 6.68 15.96
N ASP A 348 19.56 6.60 15.32
CA ASP A 348 20.84 6.32 16.01
C ASP A 348 21.18 7.34 17.11
N ILE A 349 20.74 8.59 16.94
CA ILE A 349 21.09 9.71 17.82
C ILE A 349 19.81 10.31 18.36
N GLN A 350 19.56 10.03 19.64
CA GLN A 350 18.44 10.58 20.37
C GLN A 350 18.94 11.47 21.51
N ASP A 351 18.14 12.49 21.82
CA ASP A 351 18.36 13.28 23.02
C ASP A 351 18.14 12.39 24.24
N MET A 352 19.05 12.45 25.22
CA MET A 352 18.89 11.69 26.46
C MET A 352 17.58 12.13 27.17
N PRO A 353 16.90 11.22 27.89
CA PRO A 353 15.74 11.59 28.69
C PRO A 353 16.10 12.74 29.66
N GLY A 354 15.43 13.89 29.53
CA GLY A 354 15.71 15.07 30.35
C GLY A 354 16.90 15.92 29.91
N ALA A 355 17.40 15.75 28.68
CA ALA A 355 18.43 16.62 28.10
C ALA A 355 18.02 18.10 28.18
N LYS A 356 18.94 18.95 28.64
CA LYS A 356 18.68 20.39 28.80
C LYS A 356 19.02 21.14 27.51
N ALA A 357 18.40 22.31 27.32
CA ALA A 357 18.83 23.21 26.25
C ALA A 357 20.25 23.73 26.53
N LEU A 358 21.05 23.88 25.47
CA LEU A 358 22.37 24.50 25.54
C LEU A 358 22.25 25.93 26.08
N GLN A 359 23.01 26.24 27.11
CA GLN A 359 23.05 27.59 27.69
C GLN A 359 24.35 28.27 27.29
N LEU A 360 24.27 29.33 26.51
CA LEU A 360 25.43 30.14 26.14
C LEU A 360 25.41 31.44 26.94
N ALA A 361 26.52 31.76 27.61
CA ALA A 361 26.67 33.08 28.21
C ALA A 361 27.03 34.10 27.11
N PRO A 362 26.64 35.38 27.22
CA PRO A 362 26.88 36.39 26.18
C PRO A 362 28.34 36.52 25.74
N ASN A 363 29.29 36.13 26.61
CA ASN A 363 30.72 36.19 26.38
C ASN A 363 31.42 34.83 26.61
N GLN A 364 30.75 33.72 26.35
CA GLN A 364 31.37 32.38 26.36
C GLN A 364 30.82 31.58 25.17
N SER A 365 31.74 30.99 24.41
CA SER A 365 31.42 30.01 23.36
C SER A 365 32.65 29.15 23.01
N THR A 366 33.35 28.70 24.05
CA THR A 366 34.58 27.90 23.89
C THR A 366 34.20 26.48 23.51
N VAL A 367 34.76 25.97 22.40
CA VAL A 367 34.56 24.59 21.94
C VAL A 367 35.78 23.76 22.31
N VAL A 368 35.59 22.65 23.02
CA VAL A 368 36.66 21.74 23.44
C VAL A 368 36.41 20.37 22.85
N PHE A 369 37.37 19.86 22.07
CA PHE A 369 37.47 18.45 21.71
C PHE A 369 38.43 17.80 22.70
N ASP A 370 37.94 16.88 23.52
CA ASP A 370 38.69 16.26 24.61
C ASP A 370 38.90 14.76 24.33
N HIS A 371 40.10 14.41 23.89
CA HIS A 371 40.53 13.03 23.57
C HIS A 371 39.53 12.28 22.65
N VAL A 372 38.97 12.99 21.67
CA VAL A 372 37.88 12.49 20.82
C VAL A 372 38.35 11.37 19.91
N GLY A 373 37.66 10.24 19.99
CA GLY A 373 37.77 9.12 19.06
C GLY A 373 36.44 8.89 18.35
N PHE A 374 36.49 8.60 17.05
CA PHE A 374 35.29 8.31 16.26
C PHE A 374 35.58 7.41 15.06
N CYS A 375 34.68 6.47 14.80
CA CYS A 375 34.67 5.64 13.59
C CYS A 375 33.26 5.62 12.99
N TYR A 376 33.14 5.80 11.67
CA TYR A 376 31.85 5.62 11.00
C TYR A 376 31.38 4.16 11.15
N PRO A 377 30.07 3.92 11.34
CA PRO A 377 29.53 2.57 11.38
C PRO A 377 29.90 1.78 10.12
N GLY A 378 30.33 0.53 10.29
CA GLY A 378 30.72 -0.35 9.18
C GLY A 378 32.11 -0.09 8.56
N GLN A 379 32.84 0.94 8.99
CA GLN A 379 34.22 1.17 8.53
C GLN A 379 35.27 0.53 9.45
N PRO A 380 36.43 0.11 8.90
CA PRO A 380 37.52 -0.40 9.70
C PRO A 380 38.08 0.69 10.63
N PHE A 381 38.44 0.30 11.85
CA PHE A 381 38.98 1.20 12.87
C PHE A 381 40.29 1.90 12.43
N SER A 382 40.97 1.39 11.39
CA SER A 382 42.10 2.07 10.75
C SER A 382 41.75 3.47 10.25
N ASN A 383 40.49 3.70 9.87
CA ASN A 383 39.98 4.96 9.29
C ASN A 383 39.33 5.88 10.35
N SER A 384 39.55 5.60 11.64
CA SER A 384 38.99 6.38 12.74
C SER A 384 39.75 7.68 12.99
N LEU A 385 39.04 8.69 13.51
CA LEU A 385 39.66 9.77 14.25
C LEU A 385 40.18 9.20 15.58
N LYS A 386 41.44 9.49 15.91
CA LYS A 386 42.10 8.95 17.10
C LYS A 386 42.65 10.08 17.95
N ASN A 387 42.20 10.15 19.19
CA ASN A 387 42.72 11.03 20.24
C ASN A 387 42.81 12.50 19.81
N ILE A 388 41.75 13.04 19.21
CA ILE A 388 41.70 14.44 18.81
C ILE A 388 41.50 15.31 20.06
N ASN A 389 42.46 16.18 20.33
CA ASN A 389 42.45 17.05 21.51
C ASN A 389 42.85 18.49 21.12
N PHE A 390 41.89 19.41 21.16
CA PHE A 390 42.13 20.85 20.90
C PHE A 390 41.01 21.72 21.48
N THR A 391 41.28 23.02 21.61
CA THR A 391 40.31 24.01 22.10
C THR A 391 40.22 25.18 21.12
N ILE A 392 38.99 25.60 20.81
CA ILE A 392 38.67 26.81 20.04
C ILE A 392 38.13 27.85 21.03
N PRO A 393 38.94 28.85 21.42
CA PRO A 393 38.48 29.92 22.30
C PRO A 393 37.43 30.79 21.63
N GLN A 394 36.63 31.48 22.44
CA GLN A 394 35.66 32.45 21.95
C GLN A 394 36.32 33.49 21.03
N GLY A 395 35.66 33.82 19.91
CA GLY A 395 36.08 34.88 18.99
C GLY A 395 37.32 34.56 18.15
N GLN A 396 37.86 33.35 18.28
CA GLN A 396 39.02 32.90 17.50
C GLN A 396 38.59 32.16 16.24
N THR A 397 39.44 32.24 15.22
CA THR A 397 39.27 31.50 13.97
C THR A 397 40.25 30.34 13.94
N MET A 398 39.74 29.11 13.83
CA MET A 398 40.56 27.92 13.64
C MET A 398 40.45 27.40 12.20
N ALA A 399 41.59 27.22 11.54
CA ALA A 399 41.67 26.57 10.24
C ALA A 399 42.05 25.09 10.41
N VAL A 400 41.25 24.18 9.83
CA VAL A 400 41.54 22.74 9.81
C VAL A 400 41.95 22.33 8.41
N VAL A 401 43.23 21.98 8.23
CA VAL A 401 43.83 21.59 6.93
C VAL A 401 44.33 20.16 6.94
N GLY A 402 44.43 19.53 5.77
CA GLY A 402 44.91 18.16 5.62
C GLY A 402 44.49 17.53 4.29
N THR A 403 45.05 16.37 3.96
CA THR A 403 44.73 15.61 2.74
C THR A 403 43.28 15.12 2.72
N THR A 404 42.78 14.74 1.54
CA THR A 404 41.46 14.09 1.41
C THR A 404 41.41 12.84 2.28
N GLY A 405 40.36 12.69 3.09
CA GLY A 405 40.23 11.58 4.04
C GLY A 405 40.83 11.83 5.44
N ALA A 406 41.53 12.95 5.69
CA ALA A 406 42.09 13.29 7.01
C ALA A 406 41.04 13.56 8.12
N GLY A 407 39.74 13.41 7.84
CA GLY A 407 38.67 13.56 8.85
C GLY A 407 38.16 14.99 9.09
N LYS A 408 38.56 15.97 8.27
CA LYS A 408 38.13 17.38 8.39
C LYS A 408 36.60 17.54 8.43
N SER A 409 35.89 16.97 7.45
CA SER A 409 34.42 16.99 7.40
C SER A 409 33.78 16.15 8.51
N THR A 410 34.52 15.22 9.11
CA THR A 410 34.05 14.43 10.25
C THR A 410 34.03 15.28 11.52
N LEU A 411 35.00 16.17 11.72
CA LEU A 411 35.02 17.09 12.87
C LEU A 411 33.81 18.02 12.87
N SER A 412 33.45 18.59 11.71
CA SER A 412 32.25 19.43 11.62
C SER A 412 30.97 18.63 11.86
N ARG A 413 30.87 17.40 11.35
CA ARG A 413 29.73 16.52 11.59
C ARG A 413 29.58 16.10 13.05
N LEU A 414 30.69 15.87 13.76
CA LEU A 414 30.69 15.57 15.20
C LEU A 414 30.28 16.79 16.02
N LEU A 415 30.75 17.98 15.67
CA LEU A 415 30.35 19.22 16.34
C LEU A 415 28.85 19.52 16.20
N PHE A 416 28.26 19.22 15.04
CA PHE A 416 26.81 19.29 14.79
C PHE A 416 26.02 18.12 15.40
N ARG A 417 26.71 17.18 16.05
CA ARG A 417 26.17 15.94 16.60
C ARG A 417 25.31 15.19 15.57
N PHE A 418 25.83 15.06 14.35
CA PHE A 418 25.30 14.11 13.35
C PHE A 418 25.79 12.68 13.59
N TYR A 419 26.82 12.54 14.43
CA TYR A 419 27.35 11.31 14.97
C TYR A 419 27.73 11.56 16.43
N ASP A 420 27.51 10.58 17.31
CA ASP A 420 28.10 10.59 18.64
C ASP A 420 29.53 10.04 18.60
N VAL A 421 30.38 10.55 19.50
CA VAL A 421 31.78 10.12 19.62
C VAL A 421 31.86 8.71 20.22
N THR A 422 32.86 7.92 19.81
CA THR A 422 33.09 6.58 20.36
C THR A 422 33.97 6.61 21.61
N ALA A 423 34.76 7.68 21.78
CA ALA A 423 35.61 7.93 22.94
C ALA A 423 35.82 9.44 23.12
N GLY A 424 36.12 9.87 24.34
CA GLY A 424 36.30 11.29 24.67
C GLY A 424 34.98 12.04 24.76
N SER A 425 35.03 13.38 24.68
CA SER A 425 33.84 14.23 24.68
C SER A 425 34.06 15.50 23.88
N ILE A 426 32.95 16.11 23.41
CA ILE A 426 32.96 17.44 22.81
C ILE A 426 32.12 18.33 23.71
N ARG A 427 32.70 19.45 24.15
CA ARG A 427 32.05 20.40 25.06
C ARG A 427 31.94 21.77 24.42
N ILE A 428 30.83 22.46 24.68
CA ILE A 428 30.66 23.90 24.40
C ILE A 428 30.38 24.56 25.74
N ASP A 429 31.24 25.48 26.17
CA ASP A 429 31.19 26.11 27.50
C ASP A 429 31.00 25.09 28.64
N ASP A 430 31.88 24.08 28.63
CA ASP A 430 31.88 22.94 29.55
C ASP A 430 30.63 22.04 29.57
N GLN A 431 29.64 22.32 28.70
CA GLN A 431 28.49 21.45 28.50
C GLN A 431 28.78 20.42 27.42
N ASP A 432 28.77 19.15 27.81
CA ASP A 432 28.89 18.01 26.90
C ASP A 432 27.71 17.98 25.91
N ILE A 433 28.03 18.01 24.61
CA ILE A 433 27.02 18.04 23.55
C ILE A 433 26.13 16.79 23.52
N ALA A 434 26.59 15.68 24.10
CA ALA A 434 25.81 14.45 24.22
C ALA A 434 24.62 14.58 25.21
N LYS A 435 24.70 15.52 26.17
CA LYS A 435 23.74 15.68 27.27
C LYS A 435 22.75 16.83 27.08
N ILE A 436 22.88 17.57 25.99
CA ILE A 436 22.00 18.69 25.62
C ILE A 436 21.07 18.31 24.47
N THR A 437 20.02 19.10 24.26
CA THR A 437 19.09 18.85 23.14
C THR A 437 19.76 19.17 21.79
N GLN A 438 19.58 18.30 20.80
CA GLN A 438 20.10 18.51 19.44
C GLN A 438 19.58 19.82 18.83
N LYS A 439 18.32 20.16 19.09
CA LYS A 439 17.70 21.39 18.57
C LYS A 439 18.43 22.64 19.05
N SER A 440 18.69 22.77 20.36
CA SER A 440 19.40 23.93 20.90
C SER A 440 20.83 24.01 20.39
N LEU A 441 21.53 22.86 20.30
CA LEU A 441 22.90 22.81 19.78
C LEU A 441 22.98 23.34 18.35
N ARG A 442 22.12 22.83 17.46
CA ARG A 442 22.15 23.19 16.03
C ARG A 442 21.65 24.61 15.77
N GLN A 443 20.77 25.15 16.61
CA GLN A 443 20.37 26.57 16.53
C GLN A 443 21.51 27.53 16.92
N SER A 444 22.46 27.08 17.73
CA SER A 444 23.60 27.86 18.19
C SER A 444 24.81 27.85 17.24
N ILE A 445 24.79 27.04 16.16
CA ILE A 445 25.91 26.92 15.23
C ILE A 445 25.45 27.31 13.82
N GLY A 446 26.14 28.28 13.21
CA GLY A 446 26.01 28.61 11.78
C GLY A 446 27.03 27.85 10.93
N ILE A 447 26.64 27.46 9.71
CA ILE A 447 27.52 26.91 8.66
C ILE A 447 27.55 27.86 7.47
#